data_AF-A0A6V7JHJ6-F1
#
_entry.id   AF-A0A6V7JHJ6-F1
#
_cell.length_a   1.000
_cell.length_b   1.000
_cell.length_c   1.000
_cell.angle_alpha   90.00
_cell.angle_beta   90.00
_cell.angle_gamma   90.00
#
_symmetry.space_group_name_H-M   'P 1'
#
loop_
_entity.id
_entity.type
_entity.pdbx_description
1 polymer ?
#
loop_
_entity_poly.entity_id
_entity_poly.type
_entity_poly.pdbx_seq_one_letter_code
_entity_poly.pdbx_strand_id
1 'polypeptide(L)'
;MWLVTITLVLVAISPESITGQSNYASQGNSIEYQPGLPPSTILDGKVTKLDELSPAISLNRTKAYLNCSQGSMLIDLKFEQPFYGIAYADFDRNSACVTRGRGLDQASLELPLK
;
A
#
# COMPACT_ATOMS: atom_id res chain seq x y z
N MET A 1 -40.01 -32.65 25.82
CA MET A 1 -40.14 -32.01 24.50
C MET A 1 -39.47 -30.64 24.38
N TRP A 2 -39.36 -29.84 25.44
CA TRP A 2 -38.72 -28.50 25.37
C TRP A 2 -37.18 -28.46 25.32
N LEU A 3 -36.50 -29.48 25.85
CA LEU A 3 -35.03 -29.52 25.85
C LEU A 3 -34.43 -29.77 24.46
N VAL A 4 -35.10 -30.60 23.64
CA VAL A 4 -34.64 -30.94 22.28
C VAL A 4 -34.76 -29.73 21.33
N THR A 5 -35.80 -28.91 21.52
CA THR A 5 -35.98 -27.68 20.74
C THR A 5 -34.93 -26.61 21.07
N ILE A 6 -34.45 -26.53 22.31
CA ILE A 6 -33.41 -25.57 22.70
C ILE A 6 -32.04 -25.94 22.11
N THR A 7 -31.70 -27.24 22.10
CA THR A 7 -30.45 -27.72 21.47
C THR A 7 -30.43 -27.53 19.95
N LEU A 8 -31.59 -27.60 19.27
CA LEU A 8 -31.65 -27.42 17.82
C LEU A 8 -31.44 -25.94 17.41
N VAL A 9 -31.88 -25.00 18.25
CA VAL A 9 -31.69 -23.55 18.02
C VAL A 9 -30.23 -23.13 18.21
N LEU A 10 -29.52 -23.73 19.15
CA LEU A 10 -28.11 -23.41 19.42
C LEU A 10 -27.13 -23.87 18.32
N VAL A 11 -27.48 -24.91 17.54
CA VAL A 11 -26.65 -25.39 16.42
C VAL A 11 -26.82 -24.54 15.15
N ALA A 12 -27.92 -23.80 15.02
CA ALA A 12 -28.18 -22.94 13.86
C ALA A 12 -27.39 -21.62 13.86
N ILE A 13 -26.73 -21.28 14.98
CA ILE A 13 -25.91 -20.08 15.09
C ILE A 13 -24.45 -20.47 14.78
N SER A 14 -24.19 -20.81 13.51
CA SER A 14 -22.82 -20.89 13.03
C SER A 14 -22.23 -19.47 12.99
N PRO A 15 -21.01 -19.23 13.52
CA PRO A 15 -20.34 -17.95 13.34
C PRO A 15 -20.05 -17.77 11.85
N GLU A 16 -20.76 -16.85 11.21
CA GLU A 16 -20.37 -16.35 9.90
C GLU A 16 -18.97 -15.76 10.05
N SER A 17 -17.99 -16.42 9.43
CA SER A 17 -16.64 -15.89 9.31
C SER A 17 -16.73 -14.56 8.57
N ILE A 18 -16.60 -13.46 9.32
CA ILE A 18 -16.51 -12.09 8.80
C ILE A 18 -15.23 -12.02 7.97
N THR A 19 -15.35 -12.29 6.67
CA THR A 19 -14.27 -11.98 5.73
C THR A 19 -14.26 -10.47 5.56
N GLY A 20 -13.17 -9.82 5.97
CA GLY A 20 -12.98 -8.40 5.72
C GLY A 20 -12.94 -8.17 4.22
N GLN A 21 -14.03 -7.71 3.63
CA GLN A 21 -14.05 -7.33 2.21
C GLN A 21 -13.38 -5.96 2.07
N SER A 22 -12.17 -5.97 1.55
CA SER A 22 -11.50 -4.74 1.12
C SER A 22 -12.03 -4.28 -0.23
N ASN A 23 -12.28 -2.99 -0.40
CA ASN A 23 -12.74 -2.39 -1.66
C ASN A 23 -11.60 -2.21 -2.70
N TYR A 24 -10.40 -2.78 -2.48
CA TYR A 24 -9.25 -2.65 -3.40
C TYR A 24 -9.60 -2.97 -4.85
N ALA A 25 -10.38 -4.02 -5.06
CA ALA A 25 -10.78 -4.47 -6.39
C ALA A 25 -11.61 -3.44 -7.17
N SER A 26 -12.30 -2.52 -6.49
CA SER A 26 -13.14 -1.49 -7.12
C SER A 26 -12.54 -0.08 -7.10
N GLN A 27 -11.45 0.15 -6.36
CA GLN A 27 -10.71 1.42 -6.36
C GLN A 27 -9.47 1.39 -7.26
N GLY A 28 -9.04 0.21 -7.72
CA GLY A 28 -7.94 0.08 -8.67
C GLY A 28 -8.28 0.73 -10.02
N ASN A 29 -7.36 1.54 -10.56
CA ASN A 29 -7.50 2.07 -11.91
C ASN A 29 -7.60 0.88 -12.89
N SER A 30 -8.78 0.67 -13.47
CA SER A 30 -9.09 -0.48 -14.35
C SER A 30 -8.48 -0.28 -15.73
N ILE A 31 -7.16 -0.32 -15.82
CA ILE A 31 -6.42 -0.48 -17.06
C ILE A 31 -5.93 -1.92 -17.14
N GLU A 32 -6.23 -2.58 -18.26
CA GLU A 32 -5.76 -3.95 -18.51
C GLU A 32 -4.23 -3.96 -18.46
N TYR A 33 -3.68 -4.82 -17.60
CA TYR A 33 -2.24 -4.94 -17.41
C TYR A 33 -1.60 -5.38 -18.72
N GLN A 34 -0.88 -4.46 -19.37
CA GLN A 34 0.05 -4.81 -20.43
C GLN A 34 1.41 -5.10 -19.82
N PRO A 35 2.11 -6.17 -20.25
CA PRO A 35 3.42 -6.49 -19.73
C PRO A 35 4.41 -5.36 -20.04
N GLY A 36 5.05 -4.84 -19.00
CA GLY A 36 6.03 -3.75 -19.07
C GLY A 36 5.43 -2.37 -18.80
N LEU A 37 6.27 -1.45 -18.33
CA LEU A 37 5.90 -0.03 -18.27
C LEU A 37 5.89 0.52 -19.70
N PRO A 38 4.94 1.40 -20.07
CA PRO A 38 5.03 2.11 -21.35
C PRO A 38 6.36 2.87 -21.40
N PRO A 39 6.97 3.08 -22.58
CA PRO A 39 8.27 3.75 -22.67
C PRO A 39 8.21 5.23 -22.21
N SER A 40 7.02 5.83 -22.22
CA SER A 40 6.79 7.21 -21.79
C SER A 40 5.39 7.39 -21.21
N THR A 41 5.25 8.34 -20.29
CA THR A 41 3.97 8.79 -19.74
C THR A 41 3.93 10.32 -19.64
N ILE A 42 2.76 10.89 -19.36
CA ILE A 42 2.61 12.33 -19.14
C ILE A 42 2.70 12.60 -17.64
N LEU A 43 3.76 13.29 -17.21
CA LEU A 43 3.93 13.79 -15.84
C LEU A 43 3.91 15.32 -15.90
N ASP A 44 3.04 15.96 -15.12
CA ASP A 44 2.86 17.42 -15.11
C ASP A 44 2.67 18.04 -16.51
N GLY A 45 1.91 17.37 -17.38
CA GLY A 45 1.65 17.83 -18.75
C GLY A 45 2.81 17.67 -19.73
N LYS A 46 3.94 17.06 -19.30
CA LYS A 46 5.10 16.77 -20.13
C LYS A 46 5.25 15.28 -20.41
N VAL A 47 5.45 14.93 -21.68
CA VAL A 47 5.83 13.57 -22.08
C VAL A 47 7.22 13.26 -21.52
N THR A 48 7.27 12.31 -20.60
CA THR A 48 8.48 11.91 -19.87
C THR A 48 8.71 10.43 -20.11
N LYS A 49 9.94 10.06 -20.49
CA LYS A 49 10.33 8.66 -20.62
C LYS A 49 10.47 8.04 -19.24
N LEU A 50 9.86 6.87 -19.06
CA LEU A 50 9.84 6.19 -17.77
C LEU A 50 11.24 5.66 -17.38
N ASP A 51 12.06 5.29 -18.37
CA ASP A 51 13.44 4.82 -18.16
C ASP A 51 14.42 5.91 -17.72
N GLU A 52 14.09 7.18 -17.94
CA GLU A 52 14.93 8.32 -17.57
C GLU A 52 14.48 8.97 -16.25
N LEU A 53 13.48 8.38 -15.57
CA LEU A 53 12.98 8.92 -14.31
C LEU A 53 14.02 8.78 -13.20
N SER A 54 14.23 9.88 -12.49
CA SER A 54 15.02 9.87 -11.26
C SER A 54 14.36 8.94 -10.24
N PRO A 55 15.11 8.03 -9.60
CA PRO A 55 14.60 7.23 -8.49
C PRO A 55 14.30 8.09 -7.25
N ALA A 56 14.64 9.38 -7.26
CA ALA A 56 14.38 10.31 -6.18
C ALA A 56 13.17 11.22 -6.48
N ILE A 57 12.18 11.22 -5.59
CA ILE A 57 11.06 12.16 -5.57
C ILE A 57 11.37 13.21 -4.50
N SER A 58 11.52 14.47 -4.90
CA SER A 58 11.81 15.57 -3.98
C SER A 58 10.61 16.49 -3.85
N LEU A 59 10.09 16.61 -2.63
CA LEU A 59 9.09 17.59 -2.23
C LEU A 59 9.72 18.63 -1.31
N ASN A 60 8.98 19.70 -1.00
CA ASN A 60 9.46 20.78 -0.13
C ASN A 60 9.77 20.35 1.31
N ARG A 61 9.27 19.20 1.79
CA ARG A 61 9.44 18.75 3.19
C ARG A 61 9.95 17.32 3.33
N THR A 62 9.90 16.55 2.25
CA THR A 62 10.23 15.12 2.23
C THR A 62 10.91 14.78 0.92
N LYS A 63 11.93 13.93 0.99
CA LYS A 63 12.58 13.33 -0.18
C LYS A 63 12.43 11.83 -0.06
N ALA A 64 11.96 11.18 -1.11
CA ALA A 64 11.86 9.73 -1.19
C ALA A 64 12.88 9.22 -2.21
N TYR A 65 13.59 8.16 -1.86
CA TYR A 65 14.51 7.45 -2.75
C TYR A 65 14.00 6.04 -2.96
N LEU A 66 13.75 5.67 -4.21
CA LEU A 66 13.22 4.39 -4.63
C LEU A 66 14.39 3.51 -5.09
N ASN A 67 14.56 2.35 -4.47
CA ASN A 67 15.56 1.37 -4.84
C ASN A 67 14.88 0.03 -5.16
N CYS A 68 14.97 -0.38 -6.41
CA CYS A 68 14.42 -1.66 -6.86
C CYS A 68 15.47 -2.76 -6.62
N SER A 69 15.31 -3.52 -5.54
CA SER A 69 16.11 -4.71 -5.23
C SER A 69 15.44 -5.96 -5.84
N GLN A 70 16.18 -7.07 -5.89
CA GLN A 70 15.67 -8.33 -6.46
C GLN A 70 14.59 -8.94 -5.55
N GLY A 71 13.33 -8.55 -5.77
CA GLY A 71 12.14 -9.08 -5.10
C GLY A 71 11.36 -8.08 -4.24
N SER A 72 11.92 -6.90 -3.95
CA SER A 72 11.25 -5.83 -3.23
C SER A 72 11.71 -4.44 -3.68
N MET A 73 10.81 -3.46 -3.59
CA MET A 73 11.12 -2.05 -3.74
C MET A 73 11.34 -1.44 -2.36
N LEU A 74 12.54 -0.95 -2.11
CA LEU A 74 12.90 -0.21 -0.92
C LEU A 74 12.66 1.28 -1.15
N ILE A 75 12.05 1.94 -0.18
CA ILE A 75 11.70 3.35 -0.23
C ILE A 75 12.29 4.01 1.01
N ASP A 76 13.32 4.83 0.81
CA ASP A 76 13.93 5.61 1.87
C ASP A 76 13.36 7.03 1.87
N LEU A 77 12.63 7.35 2.93
CA LEU A 77 12.05 8.65 3.19
C LEU A 77 13.01 9.46 4.06
N LYS A 78 13.38 10.65 3.61
CA LYS A 78 14.10 11.67 4.38
C LYS A 78 13.19 12.87 4.60
N PHE A 79 13.12 13.34 5.82
CA PHE A 79 12.27 14.45 6.25
C PHE A 79 13.14 15.62 6.68
N GLU A 80 12.73 16.85 6.34
CA GLU A 80 13.42 18.05 6.83
C GLU A 80 13.15 18.32 8.32
N GLN A 81 12.11 17.70 8.86
CA GLN A 81 11.68 17.84 10.25
C GLN A 81 11.38 16.45 10.85
N PRO A 82 11.51 16.27 12.17
CA PRO A 82 11.18 15.03 12.85
C PRO A 82 9.79 14.48 12.48
N PHE A 83 9.75 13.25 11.98
CA PHE A 83 8.51 12.61 11.53
C PHE A 83 7.87 11.74 12.63
N TYR A 84 6.62 12.07 12.98
CA TYR A 84 5.79 11.35 13.97
C TYR A 84 4.53 10.74 13.34
N GLY A 85 4.42 10.77 12.01
CA GLY A 85 3.25 10.28 11.27
C GLY A 85 3.30 8.78 11.00
N ILE A 86 2.43 8.35 10.09
CA ILE A 86 2.42 6.99 9.54
C ILE A 86 2.56 7.12 8.03
N ALA A 87 3.53 6.43 7.44
CA ALA A 87 3.67 6.29 6.00
C ALA A 87 3.28 4.86 5.61
N TYR A 88 2.41 4.73 4.62
CA TYR A 88 1.83 3.47 4.17
C TYR A 88 1.67 3.48 2.65
N ALA A 89 1.66 2.29 2.06
CA ALA A 89 1.53 2.12 0.61
C ALA A 89 0.05 2.15 0.16
N ASP A 90 -0.16 2.45 -1.12
CA ASP A 90 -1.45 2.28 -1.83
C ASP A 90 -2.66 2.93 -1.16
N PHE A 91 -2.45 4.08 -0.49
CA PHE A 91 -3.49 4.78 0.27
C PHE A 91 -4.23 3.91 1.32
N ASP A 92 -3.65 2.77 1.71
CA ASP A 92 -4.20 1.83 2.69
C ASP A 92 -3.50 1.94 4.05
N ARG A 93 -4.22 2.45 5.05
CA ARG A 93 -3.75 2.55 6.43
C ARG A 93 -3.66 1.20 7.15
N ASN A 94 -4.35 0.17 6.67
CA ASN A 94 -4.34 -1.20 7.18
C ASN A 94 -3.36 -2.11 6.43
N SER A 95 -2.61 -1.58 5.45
CA SER A 95 -1.65 -2.36 4.70
C SER A 95 -0.53 -2.87 5.61
N ALA A 96 -0.01 -4.05 5.28
CA ALA A 96 1.18 -4.59 5.95
C ALA A 96 2.43 -3.71 5.69
N CYS A 97 2.41 -2.95 4.60
CA CYS A 97 3.50 -2.06 4.18
C CYS A 97 3.36 -0.69 4.85
N VAL A 98 3.69 -0.63 6.14
CA VAL A 98 3.57 0.59 6.96
C VAL A 98 4.83 0.85 7.79
N THR A 99 5.22 2.12 7.88
CA THR A 99 6.26 2.59 8.79
C THR A 99 5.74 3.71 9.68
N ARG A 100 6.04 3.62 10.99
CA ARG A 100 5.57 4.57 12.02
C ARG A 100 6.72 5.47 12.44
N GLY A 101 6.52 6.78 12.32
CA GLY A 101 7.48 7.79 12.72
C GLY A 101 7.71 7.81 14.23
N ARG A 102 8.97 7.91 14.64
CA ARG A 102 9.40 8.00 16.05
C ARG A 102 10.11 9.32 16.36
N GLY A 103 9.90 10.34 15.53
CA GLY A 103 10.63 11.61 15.60
C GLY A 103 12.00 11.59 14.93
N LEU A 104 12.23 10.63 14.03
CA LEU A 104 13.44 10.58 13.21
C LEU A 104 13.24 11.42 11.94
N ASP A 105 14.35 11.88 11.38
CA ASP A 105 14.45 12.57 10.09
C ASP A 105 14.49 11.58 8.90
N GLN A 106 14.38 10.28 9.17
CA GLN A 106 14.35 9.23 8.17
C GLN A 106 13.42 8.08 8.54
N ALA A 107 12.87 7.44 7.52
CA ALA A 107 12.13 6.19 7.63
C ALA A 107 12.36 5.36 6.37
N SER A 108 12.34 4.04 6.50
CA SER A 108 12.40 3.12 5.35
C SER A 108 11.12 2.30 5.28
N LEU A 109 10.69 2.01 4.06
CA LEU A 109 9.51 1.22 3.74
C LEU A 109 9.88 0.21 2.65
N GLU A 110 9.55 -1.05 2.87
CA GLU A 110 9.79 -2.13 1.90
C GLU A 110 8.45 -2.58 1.30
N LEU A 111 8.36 -2.57 -0.03
CA LEU A 111 7.21 -3.06 -0.78
C LEU A 111 7.59 -4.36 -1.49
N PRO A 112 6.92 -5.49 -1.21
CA PRO A 112 7.13 -6.72 -1.96
C PRO A 112 6.63 -6.55 -3.41
N LEU A 113 7.38 -7.07 -4.39
CA LEU A 113 7.04 -6.97 -5.81
C LEU A 113 6.10 -8.09 -6.29
N LYS A 114 5.18 -8.56 -5.44
CA LYS A 114 4.27 -9.69 -5.71
C LYS A 114 2.86 -9.43 -5.21
#